data_AF-A0A2V9PYI4-F1
#
_entry.id   AF-A0A2V9PYI4-F1
#
_cell.length_a   1.000
_cell.length_b   1.000
_cell.length_c   1.000
_cell.angle_alpha   90.00
_cell.angle_beta   90.00
_cell.angle_gamma   90.00
#
_symmetry.space_group_name_H-M   'P 1'
#
loop_
_entity.id
_entity.type
_entity.pdbx_description
1 polymer ?
#
loop_
_entity_poly.entity_id
_entity_poly.type
_entity_poly.pdbx_seq_one_letter_code
_entity_poly.pdbx_strand_id
1 'polypeptide(L)'
;MDTLPMLEVAKLIEDLIQKLRPAVIYTHHPGDLNLDHGIVHRAVLIATRPVLGHPVRQILTFEVPSSTEWAFQKIEPVFRPNVFVEVSKTLDAKIAALACYDSETRDFPHPRSEQTLRAIATRWGSIIGCTAAESFELVRSIR
;
A
#
# COMPACT_ATOMS: atom_id res chain seq x y z
N MET A 1 15.56 1.40 -6.63
CA MET A 1 15.37 0.03 -7.16
C MET A 1 15.48 -0.02 -8.69
N ASP A 2 15.44 1.14 -9.34
CA ASP A 2 15.47 1.36 -10.81
C ASP A 2 16.54 0.68 -11.67
N THR A 3 17.65 0.21 -11.08
CA THR A 3 18.73 -0.45 -11.83
C THR A 3 18.63 -1.98 -11.84
N LEU A 4 17.74 -2.56 -11.02
CA LEU A 4 17.56 -4.01 -10.96
C LEU A 4 16.65 -4.49 -12.10
N PRO A 5 17.03 -5.58 -12.79
CA PRO A 5 16.13 -6.23 -13.73
C PRO A 5 14.82 -6.62 -13.03
N MET A 6 13.67 -6.30 -13.64
CA MET A 6 12.34 -6.63 -13.12
C MET A 6 12.21 -8.11 -12.71
N LEU A 7 12.88 -9.00 -13.45
CA LEU A 7 12.92 -10.43 -13.16
C LEU A 7 13.56 -10.75 -11.80
N GLU A 8 14.60 -10.01 -11.40
CA GLU A 8 15.26 -10.21 -10.11
C GLU A 8 14.34 -9.80 -8.96
N VAL A 9 13.67 -8.66 -9.10
CA VAL A 9 12.68 -8.20 -8.11
C VAL A 9 11.53 -9.19 -7.98
N ALA A 10 11.00 -9.68 -9.11
CA ALA A 10 9.93 -10.68 -9.10
C ALA A 10 10.37 -11.99 -8.44
N LYS A 11 11.59 -12.49 -8.73
CA LYS A 11 12.13 -13.72 -8.12
C LYS A 11 12.26 -13.60 -6.60
N LEU A 12 12.74 -12.47 -6.09
CA LEU A 12 12.79 -12.24 -4.63
C LEU A 12 11.41 -12.35 -3.99
N ILE A 13 10.38 -11.81 -4.65
CA ILE A 13 9.00 -11.93 -4.18
C ILE A 13 8.49 -13.38 -4.29
N GLU A 14 8.80 -14.09 -5.38
CA GLU A 14 8.47 -15.52 -5.55
C GLU A 14 9.06 -16.38 -4.41
N ASP A 15 10.33 -16.15 -4.06
CA ASP A 15 11.01 -16.85 -2.97
C ASP A 15 10.33 -16.59 -1.61
N LEU A 16 9.95 -15.34 -1.34
CA LEU A 16 9.19 -14.96 -0.15
C LEU A 16 7.80 -15.62 -0.13
N ILE A 17 7.10 -15.68 -1.27
CA ILE A 17 5.80 -16.36 -1.38
C ILE A 17 5.95 -17.85 -1.10
N GLN A 18 6.99 -18.50 -1.60
CA GLN A 18 7.24 -19.92 -1.32
C GLN A 18 7.48 -20.16 0.16
N LYS A 19 8.27 -19.30 0.81
CA LYS A 19 8.62 -19.42 2.22
C LYS A 19 7.45 -19.12 3.17
N LEU A 20 6.73 -18.02 2.91
CA LEU A 20 5.70 -17.51 3.82
C LEU A 20 4.30 -18.03 3.50
N ARG A 21 4.09 -18.50 2.26
CA ARG A 21 2.78 -18.94 1.73
C ARG A 21 1.62 -18.00 2.07
N PRO A 22 1.73 -16.69 1.76
CA PRO A 22 0.72 -15.72 2.14
C PRO A 22 -0.58 -15.92 1.35
N ALA A 23 -1.72 -15.78 2.02
CA ALA A 23 -3.04 -15.75 1.36
C ALA A 23 -3.37 -14.36 0.79
N VAL A 24 -2.83 -13.29 1.40
CA VAL A 24 -3.09 -11.89 1.05
C VAL A 24 -1.76 -11.16 0.91
N ILE A 25 -1.64 -10.31 -0.11
CA ILE A 25 -0.54 -9.37 -0.28
C ILE A 25 -1.08 -7.95 -0.30
N TYR A 26 -0.45 -7.07 0.47
CA TYR A 26 -0.61 -5.62 0.39
C TYR A 26 0.62 -5.05 -0.32
N THR A 27 0.42 -4.20 -1.32
CA THR A 27 1.50 -3.57 -2.08
C THR A 27 1.17 -2.11 -2.41
N HIS A 28 2.13 -1.37 -2.91
CA HIS A 28 1.91 0.00 -3.37
C HIS A 28 0.97 0.04 -4.58
N HIS A 29 0.19 1.12 -4.69
CA HIS A 29 -0.59 1.41 -5.88
C HIS A 29 0.32 1.80 -7.07
N PRO A 30 0.05 1.37 -8.32
CA PRO A 30 0.93 1.65 -9.46
C PRO A 30 0.85 3.10 -9.97
N GLY A 31 -0.22 3.83 -9.63
CA GLY A 31 -0.38 5.27 -9.92
C GLY A 31 0.32 6.20 -8.95
N ASP A 32 1.30 5.70 -8.21
CA ASP A 32 2.04 6.45 -7.20
C ASP A 32 3.20 7.24 -7.83
N LEU A 33 3.58 8.38 -7.22
CA LEU A 33 4.65 9.24 -7.74
C LEU A 33 6.03 8.57 -7.69
N ASN A 34 6.26 7.66 -6.74
CA ASN A 34 7.53 6.98 -6.58
C ASN A 34 7.63 5.80 -7.57
N LEU A 35 8.63 5.85 -8.46
CA LEU A 35 8.85 4.80 -9.46
C LEU A 35 9.10 3.43 -8.82
N ASP A 36 9.82 3.38 -7.70
CA ASP A 36 10.11 2.14 -6.99
C ASP A 36 8.80 1.46 -6.53
N HIS A 37 7.78 2.22 -6.13
CA HIS A 37 6.47 1.70 -5.76
C HIS A 37 5.79 0.99 -6.94
N GLY A 38 5.82 1.61 -8.13
CA GLY A 38 5.29 1.02 -9.36
C GLY A 38 6.05 -0.24 -9.80
N ILE A 39 7.37 -0.27 -9.61
CA ILE A 39 8.21 -1.44 -9.87
C ILE A 39 7.81 -2.59 -8.93
N VAL A 40 7.72 -2.34 -7.61
CA VAL A 40 7.30 -3.36 -6.63
C VAL A 40 5.90 -3.89 -6.98
N HIS A 41 4.95 -3.00 -7.27
CA HIS A 41 3.60 -3.40 -7.66
C HIS A 41 3.62 -4.38 -8.84
N ARG A 42 4.34 -4.02 -9.91
CA ARG A 42 4.44 -4.87 -11.12
C ARG A 42 5.12 -6.20 -10.80
N ALA A 43 6.18 -6.20 -10.01
CA ALA A 43 6.87 -7.40 -9.58
C ALA A 43 5.96 -8.33 -8.77
N VAL A 44 5.13 -7.77 -7.87
CA VAL A 44 4.09 -8.54 -7.15
C VAL A 44 3.13 -9.20 -8.13
N LEU A 45 2.63 -8.51 -9.15
CA LEU A 45 1.73 -9.11 -10.15
C LEU A 45 2.39 -10.26 -10.94
N ILE A 46 3.67 -10.10 -11.30
CA ILE A 46 4.45 -11.15 -11.99
C ILE A 46 4.60 -12.38 -11.08
N ALA A 47 5.04 -12.17 -9.84
CA ALA A 47 5.30 -13.22 -8.86
C ALA A 47 4.04 -13.95 -8.40
N THR A 48 2.87 -13.30 -8.51
CA THR A 48 1.60 -13.82 -7.99
C THR A 48 0.65 -14.32 -9.07
N ARG A 49 1.12 -14.56 -10.30
CA ARG A 49 0.27 -15.06 -11.40
C ARG A 49 -0.59 -16.25 -10.94
N PRO A 50 -1.90 -16.26 -11.24
CA PRO A 50 -2.86 -17.19 -10.63
C PRO A 50 -2.81 -18.57 -11.27
N VAL A 51 -1.66 -19.25 -11.16
CA VAL A 51 -1.50 -20.64 -11.59
C VAL A 51 -2.04 -21.60 -10.54
N LEU A 52 -2.33 -22.84 -10.93
CA LEU A 52 -2.86 -23.87 -10.04
C LEU A 52 -1.94 -24.06 -8.82
N GLY A 53 -2.53 -24.07 -7.61
CA GLY A 53 -1.78 -24.28 -6.35
C GLY A 53 -1.09 -23.03 -5.78
N HIS A 54 -1.22 -21.87 -6.43
CA HIS A 54 -0.65 -20.62 -5.92
C HIS A 54 -1.35 -20.17 -4.61
N PRO A 55 -0.62 -19.81 -3.53
CA PRO A 55 -1.23 -19.52 -2.22
C PRO A 55 -1.96 -18.18 -2.18
N VAL A 56 -1.47 -17.18 -2.93
CA VAL A 56 -2.00 -15.81 -2.85
C VAL A 56 -3.37 -15.74 -3.52
N ARG A 57 -4.41 -15.52 -2.71
CA ARG A 57 -5.80 -15.40 -3.14
C ARG A 57 -6.24 -13.94 -3.27
N GLN A 58 -5.56 -13.02 -2.59
CA GLN A 58 -5.95 -11.60 -2.59
C GLN A 58 -4.74 -10.67 -2.72
N ILE A 59 -4.90 -9.62 -3.53
CA ILE A 59 -3.93 -8.53 -3.68
C ILE A 59 -4.66 -7.21 -3.48
N LEU A 60 -4.19 -6.43 -2.52
CA LEU A 60 -4.68 -5.09 -2.19
C LEU A 60 -3.56 -4.08 -2.42
N THR A 61 -3.91 -2.90 -2.91
CA THR A 61 -3.00 -1.75 -2.99
C THR A 61 -3.37 -0.65 -2.03
N PHE A 62 -2.39 0.05 -1.48
CA PHE A 62 -2.58 1.18 -0.58
C PHE A 62 -2.03 2.49 -1.16
N GLU A 63 -2.56 3.62 -0.67
CA GLU A 63 -1.96 4.94 -0.88
C GLU A 63 -0.79 5.17 0.09
N VAL A 64 0.16 5.99 -0.35
CA VAL A 64 1.30 6.42 0.46
C VAL A 64 1.29 7.94 0.62
N PRO A 65 1.24 8.46 1.87
CA PRO A 65 1.38 9.88 2.14
C PRO A 65 2.71 10.42 1.61
N SER A 66 2.67 11.61 1.03
CA SER A 66 3.72 12.28 0.26
C SER A 66 4.16 11.52 -0.99
N SER A 67 3.23 10.82 -1.63
CA SER A 67 3.49 10.15 -2.91
C SER A 67 2.22 10.02 -3.75
N THR A 68 1.21 9.30 -3.27
CA THR A 68 -0.01 9.03 -4.04
C THR A 68 -0.82 10.31 -4.29
N GLU A 69 -0.92 11.18 -3.28
CA GLU A 69 -1.61 12.47 -3.41
C GLU A 69 -0.80 13.48 -4.23
N TRP A 70 0.54 13.41 -4.18
CA TRP A 70 1.44 14.24 -4.99
C TRP A 70 1.54 13.79 -6.45
N ALA A 71 0.96 12.65 -6.81
CA ALA A 71 0.71 12.31 -8.20
C ALA A 71 -0.36 13.23 -8.84
N PHE A 72 -1.09 14.03 -8.05
CA PHE A 72 -2.14 14.96 -8.50
C PHE A 72 -3.17 14.34 -9.46
N GLN A 73 -3.40 13.02 -9.35
CA GLN A 73 -4.25 12.25 -10.27
C GLN A 73 -3.82 12.41 -11.75
N LYS A 74 -2.52 12.64 -11.98
CA LYS A 74 -1.91 12.77 -13.32
C LYS A 74 -1.12 11.54 -13.75
N ILE A 75 -0.89 10.60 -12.82
CA ILE A 75 -0.29 9.31 -13.10
C ILE A 75 -1.41 8.27 -13.09
N GLU A 76 -1.52 7.49 -14.16
CA GLU A 76 -2.55 6.47 -14.33
C GLU A 76 -2.00 5.06 -14.03
N PRO A 77 -2.83 4.15 -13.48
CA PRO A 77 -4.21 4.39 -13.04
C PRO A 77 -4.27 5.32 -11.83
N VAL A 78 -5.36 6.03 -11.60
CA VAL A 78 -5.60 6.79 -10.34
C VAL A 78 -6.10 5.86 -9.24
N PHE A 79 -5.63 6.06 -8.00
CA PHE A 79 -6.06 5.27 -6.83
C PHE A 79 -7.56 5.45 -6.55
N ARG A 80 -8.29 4.34 -6.55
CA ARG A 80 -9.75 4.28 -6.33
C ARG A 80 -10.06 3.23 -5.27
N PRO A 81 -9.90 3.56 -3.98
CA PRO A 81 -10.09 2.60 -2.92
C PRO A 81 -11.54 2.09 -2.87
N ASN A 82 -11.66 0.78 -2.71
CA ASN A 82 -12.93 0.05 -2.64
C ASN A 82 -12.97 -0.97 -1.50
N VAL A 83 -11.89 -1.08 -0.73
CA VAL A 83 -11.77 -1.88 0.48
C VAL A 83 -11.28 -0.95 1.59
N PHE A 84 -11.94 -0.99 2.75
CA PHE A 84 -11.62 -0.13 3.87
C PHE A 84 -11.50 -0.97 5.14
N VAL A 85 -10.54 -0.63 5.99
CA VAL A 85 -10.32 -1.30 7.26
C VAL A 85 -10.43 -0.26 8.37
N GLU A 86 -11.34 -0.47 9.31
CA GLU A 86 -11.42 0.39 10.49
C GLU A 86 -10.16 0.23 11.34
N VAL A 87 -9.51 1.35 11.65
CA VAL A 87 -8.27 1.41 12.45
C VAL A 87 -8.41 2.29 13.68
N SER A 88 -9.63 2.63 14.10
CA SER A 88 -9.92 3.46 15.28
C SER A 88 -9.16 3.03 16.53
N LYS A 89 -8.95 1.72 16.70
CA LYS A 89 -8.27 1.12 17.87
C LYS A 89 -6.74 0.97 17.70
N THR A 90 -6.22 1.12 16.49
CA THR A 90 -4.82 0.83 16.14
C THR A 90 -4.10 2.03 15.51
N LEU A 91 -4.79 3.15 15.29
CA LEU A 91 -4.23 4.35 14.68
C LEU A 91 -3.01 4.89 15.45
N ASP A 92 -3.06 4.91 16.78
CA ASP A 92 -1.94 5.37 17.60
C ASP A 92 -0.71 4.46 17.45
N ALA A 93 -0.91 3.14 17.34
CA ALA A 93 0.17 2.19 17.11
C ALA A 93 0.81 2.40 15.73
N LYS A 94 0.01 2.72 14.70
CA LYS A 94 0.51 3.08 13.37
C LYS A 94 1.37 4.34 13.41
N ILE A 95 0.91 5.38 14.12
CA ILE A 95 1.64 6.65 14.24
C ILE A 95 2.95 6.44 15.00
N ALA A 96 2.92 5.70 16.10
CA ALA A 96 4.12 5.34 16.86
C ALA A 96 5.11 4.54 16.00
N ALA A 97 4.63 3.60 15.17
CA ALA A 97 5.49 2.85 14.27
C ALA A 97 6.18 3.74 13.23
N LEU A 98 5.50 4.77 12.70
CA LEU A 98 6.13 5.73 11.79
C LEU A 98 7.16 6.60 12.52
N ALA A 99 6.88 7.00 13.76
CA ALA A 99 7.79 7.80 14.58
C ALA A 99 9.15 7.10 14.84
N CYS A 100 9.25 5.78 14.68
CA CYS A 100 10.51 5.06 14.73
C CYS A 100 11.45 5.33 13.53
N TYR A 101 10.96 6.01 12.48
CA TYR A 101 11.75 6.39 11.30
C TYR A 101 12.02 7.89 11.35
N ASP A 102 13.10 8.28 12.03
CA ASP A 102 13.46 9.69 12.28
C ASP A 102 13.50 10.55 11.01
N SER A 103 13.96 9.99 9.88
CA SER A 103 14.05 10.71 8.59
C SER A 103 12.71 10.84 7.86
N GLU A 104 11.74 10.00 8.20
CA GLU A 104 10.43 9.92 7.54
C GLU A 104 9.35 10.73 8.28
N THR A 105 9.54 10.93 9.58
CA THR A 105 8.70 11.81 10.39
C THR A 105 8.97 13.26 10.03
N ARG A 106 7.89 14.04 9.81
CA ARG A 106 7.98 15.44 9.39
C ARG A 106 6.99 16.28 10.19
N ASP A 107 7.33 17.54 10.40
CA ASP A 107 6.40 18.48 11.03
C ASP A 107 5.21 18.79 10.11
N PHE A 108 4.08 19.12 10.73
CA PHE A 108 2.94 19.69 10.01
C PHE A 108 3.39 20.98 9.28
N PRO A 109 2.99 21.22 8.00
CA PRO A 109 1.88 20.62 7.26
C PRO A 109 2.23 19.43 6.36
N HIS A 110 3.36 18.74 6.59
CA HIS A 110 3.77 17.64 5.73
C HIS A 110 2.76 16.46 5.78
N PRO A 111 2.52 15.72 4.68
CA PRO A 111 1.62 14.57 4.68
C PRO A 111 1.96 13.43 5.64
N ARG A 112 3.26 13.30 5.96
CA ARG A 112 3.78 12.33 6.95
C ARG A 112 3.75 12.84 8.40
N SER A 113 3.26 14.05 8.66
CA SER A 113 3.09 14.52 10.04
C SER A 113 1.99 13.73 10.74
N GLU A 114 2.11 13.53 12.06
CA GLU A 114 1.09 12.85 12.87
C GLU A 114 -0.30 13.45 12.63
N GLN A 115 -0.39 14.78 12.63
CA GLN A 115 -1.64 15.49 12.40
C GLN A 115 -2.27 15.14 11.04
N THR A 116 -1.48 15.14 9.96
CA THR A 116 -2.00 14.80 8.64
C THR A 116 -2.37 13.32 8.52
N LEU A 117 -1.59 12.41 9.12
CA LEU A 117 -1.90 10.97 9.12
C LEU A 117 -3.22 10.67 9.83
N ARG A 118 -3.47 11.32 10.98
CA ARG A 118 -4.76 11.26 11.67
C ARG A 118 -5.87 11.82 10.79
N ALA A 119 -5.65 12.96 10.14
CA ALA A 119 -6.64 13.57 9.25
C ALA A 119 -7.00 12.66 8.04
N ILE A 120 -6.00 12.01 7.43
CA ILE A 120 -6.22 11.03 6.35
C ILE A 120 -7.07 9.86 6.86
N ALA A 121 -6.72 9.29 8.01
CA ALA A 121 -7.48 8.18 8.59
C ALA A 121 -8.92 8.58 8.92
N THR A 122 -9.12 9.77 9.49
CA THR A 122 -10.46 10.33 9.77
C THR A 122 -11.26 10.55 8.49
N ARG A 123 -10.63 11.06 7.41
CA ARG A 123 -11.30 11.22 6.11
C ARG A 123 -11.82 9.89 5.58
N TRP A 124 -11.03 8.83 5.65
CA TRP A 124 -11.52 7.51 5.20
C TRP A 124 -12.55 6.92 6.14
N GLY A 125 -12.40 7.14 7.46
CA GLY A 125 -13.39 6.72 8.44
C GLY A 125 -14.76 7.34 8.15
N SER A 126 -14.81 8.64 7.84
CA SER A 126 -16.08 9.33 7.55
C SER A 126 -16.78 8.82 6.29
N ILE A 127 -16.05 8.25 5.34
CA ILE A 127 -16.63 7.66 4.12
C ILE A 127 -17.35 6.34 4.41
N ILE A 128 -16.93 5.59 5.43
CA ILE A 128 -17.51 4.28 5.78
C ILE A 128 -18.29 4.27 7.11
N GLY A 129 -18.44 5.42 7.75
CA GLY A 129 -19.22 5.55 8.99
C GLY A 129 -18.48 5.13 10.26
N CYS A 130 -17.15 5.24 10.32
CA CYS A 130 -16.36 5.03 11.53
C CYS A 130 -15.43 6.23 11.82
N THR A 131 -14.72 6.23 12.96
CA THR A 131 -13.89 7.37 13.35
C THR A 131 -12.56 7.43 12.60
N ALA A 132 -11.97 6.28 12.24
CA ALA A 132 -10.75 6.21 11.46
C ALA A 132 -10.66 4.93 10.63
N ALA A 133 -10.23 5.04 9.38
CA ALA A 133 -10.02 3.90 8.49
C ALA A 133 -8.75 4.04 7.63
N GLU A 134 -8.22 2.89 7.20
CA GLU A 134 -7.29 2.82 6.07
C GLU A 134 -8.04 2.40 4.81
N SER A 135 -7.59 2.95 3.68
CA SER A 135 -8.19 2.71 2.37
C SER A 135 -7.27 1.85 1.51
N PHE A 136 -7.87 0.91 0.80
CA PHE A 136 -7.21 -0.03 -0.09
C PHE A 136 -8.00 -0.18 -1.38
N GLU A 137 -7.30 -0.50 -2.47
CA GLU A 137 -7.90 -0.88 -3.74
C GLU A 137 -7.65 -2.37 -4.01
N LEU A 138 -8.73 -3.10 -4.29
CA LEU A 138 -8.66 -4.51 -4.66
C LEU A 138 -8.19 -4.67 -6.10
N VAL A 139 -7.02 -5.28 -6.26
CA VAL A 139 -6.49 -5.65 -7.58
C VAL A 139 -7.00 -7.01 -8.02
N ARG A 140 -7.03 -7.99 -7.10
CA ARG A 140 -7.50 -9.36 -7.38
C ARG A 140 -8.01 -10.05 -6.13
N SER A 141 -9.11 -10.79 -6.24
CA SER A 141 -9.60 -11.73 -5.23
C SER A 141 -10.04 -13.04 -5.90
N ILE A 142 -9.67 -14.18 -5.33
CA ILE A 142 -10.04 -15.53 -5.79
C ILE A 142 -10.66 -16.29 -4.62
N ARG A 143 -11.91 -16.75 -4.80
CA ARG A 143 -12.66 -17.52 -3.80
C ARG A 143 -12.61 -18.99 -4.16
#